data_AF-A0A662YM18-F1
#
_entry.id   AF-A0A662YM18-F1
#
_cell.length_a   1.000
_cell.length_b   1.000
_cell.length_c   1.000
_cell.angle_alpha   90.00
_cell.angle_beta   90.00
_cell.angle_gamma   90.00
#
_symmetry.space_group_name_H-M   'P 1'
#
loop_
_entity.id
_entity.type
_entity.pdbx_description
1 polymer ?
#
loop_
_entity_poly.entity_id
_entity_poly.type
_entity_poly.pdbx_seq_one_letter_code
_entity_poly.pdbx_strand_id
1 'polypeptide(L)'
;MPFGNTHNNYKLKFSAEDEYPDLSKHNNHMAKALTLDIYKKLRDKQTPSGFTLDDVIQTGVDNPGHPFIMTVGCVAGDEETYEVFKDLLDPVIQDRHGGYKPTDKHKTDLNFENLKGGDDLDPKYVLSSRVRTGRSIIGYTLPPHCSRGERRAIEKMSIEALSSLDGEFKGKYYPLKDMSDKEQQQLIDDHFLFDKPVSPLLLASGMGRDWPDARGIW
;
A
#
# COMPACT_ATOMS: atom_id res chain seq x y z
N MET A 1 -15.18 -9.48 -8.77
CA MET A 1 -14.39 -8.24 -8.72
C MET A 1 -15.35 -7.06 -8.83
N PRO A 2 -15.57 -6.26 -7.77
CA PRO A 2 -16.53 -5.16 -7.81
C PRO A 2 -15.85 -3.77 -7.72
N PHE A 3 -14.75 -3.53 -8.44
CA PHE A 3 -14.10 -2.20 -8.45
C PHE A 3 -14.85 -1.15 -9.31
N GLY A 4 -16.08 -1.45 -9.73
CA GLY A 4 -16.97 -0.45 -10.34
C GLY A 4 -17.62 0.49 -9.34
N ASN A 5 -17.48 0.25 -8.03
CA ASN A 5 -18.15 1.03 -6.99
C ASN A 5 -17.48 2.38 -6.68
N THR A 6 -16.23 2.57 -7.12
CA THR A 6 -15.44 3.80 -6.91
C THR A 6 -16.14 5.04 -7.48
N HIS A 7 -16.85 4.91 -8.61
CA HIS A 7 -17.54 6.04 -9.27
C HIS A 7 -19.07 5.95 -9.18
N ASN A 8 -19.58 5.20 -8.21
CA ASN A 8 -21.02 4.99 -8.08
C ASN A 8 -21.71 6.16 -7.37
N ASN A 9 -22.03 7.21 -8.13
CA ASN A 9 -22.74 8.38 -7.60
C ASN A 9 -24.16 8.08 -7.11
N TYR A 10 -24.72 6.88 -7.35
CA TYR A 10 -26.02 6.51 -6.77
C TYR A 10 -25.96 6.40 -5.24
N LYS A 11 -24.79 6.16 -4.63
CA LYS A 11 -24.61 6.14 -3.17
C LYS A 11 -25.10 7.41 -2.49
N LEU A 12 -24.95 8.56 -3.16
CA LEU A 12 -25.37 9.86 -2.65
C LEU A 12 -26.89 10.05 -2.63
N LYS A 13 -27.66 9.13 -3.24
CA LYS A 13 -29.13 9.11 -3.12
C LYS A 13 -29.59 8.50 -1.78
N PHE A 14 -28.71 7.79 -1.07
CA PHE A 14 -28.98 7.19 0.22
C PHE A 14 -28.39 8.04 1.35
N SER A 15 -28.97 7.92 2.55
CA SER A 15 -28.47 8.65 3.71
C SER A 15 -27.05 8.18 4.07
N ALA A 16 -26.34 8.96 4.88
CA ALA A 16 -25.02 8.54 5.33
C ALA A 16 -25.09 7.32 6.25
N GLU A 17 -26.19 7.21 7.02
CA GLU A 17 -26.51 6.10 7.89
C GLU A 17 -26.73 4.80 7.10
N ASP A 18 -27.41 4.88 5.95
CA ASP A 18 -27.68 3.71 5.10
C ASP A 18 -26.41 3.12 4.49
N GLU A 19 -25.41 3.96 4.22
CA GLU A 19 -24.15 3.58 3.57
C GLU A 19 -22.99 3.41 4.57
N TYR A 20 -23.21 3.77 5.84
CA TYR A 20 -22.19 3.61 6.88
C TYR A 20 -21.91 2.12 7.11
N PRO A 21 -20.63 1.68 7.11
CA PRO A 21 -20.32 0.27 7.26
C PRO A 21 -20.65 -0.26 8.66
N ASP A 22 -21.17 -1.49 8.74
CA ASP A 22 -21.25 -2.21 10.01
C ASP A 22 -19.86 -2.71 10.42
N LEU A 23 -19.29 -2.07 11.43
CA LEU A 23 -17.97 -2.36 11.99
C LEU A 23 -18.04 -2.97 13.39
N SER A 24 -19.22 -3.48 13.80
CA SER A 24 -19.49 -3.94 15.18
C SER A 24 -18.60 -5.08 15.67
N LYS A 25 -17.97 -5.83 14.76
CA LYS A 25 -17.09 -6.97 15.07
C LYS A 25 -15.66 -6.76 14.55
N HIS A 26 -15.29 -5.53 14.24
CA HIS A 26 -14.01 -5.21 13.61
C HIS A 26 -12.97 -4.80 14.63
N ASN A 27 -11.73 -5.21 14.38
CA ASN A 27 -10.54 -4.90 15.14
C ASN A 27 -9.39 -4.51 14.19
N ASN A 28 -9.52 -3.30 13.63
CA ASN A 28 -8.49 -2.63 12.84
C ASN A 28 -8.48 -1.13 13.14
N HIS A 29 -7.39 -0.43 12.83
CA HIS A 29 -7.24 0.99 13.19
C HIS A 29 -8.30 1.88 12.52
N MET A 30 -8.66 1.61 11.26
CA MET A 30 -9.73 2.33 10.55
C MET A 30 -11.06 2.23 11.30
N ALA A 31 -11.46 1.04 11.72
CA ALA A 31 -12.72 0.83 12.43
C ALA A 31 -12.77 1.50 13.82
N LYS A 32 -11.61 1.68 14.47
CA LYS A 32 -11.52 2.46 15.72
C LYS A 32 -11.64 3.96 15.50
N ALA A 33 -11.15 4.45 14.36
CA ALA A 33 -11.10 5.88 14.05
C ALA A 33 -12.37 6.38 13.36
N LEU A 34 -12.99 5.57 12.50
CA LEU A 34 -14.16 5.96 11.72
C LEU A 34 -15.38 6.13 12.64
N THR A 35 -16.04 7.28 12.51
CA THR A 35 -17.32 7.57 13.13
C THR A 35 -18.33 7.96 12.05
N LEU A 36 -19.62 7.87 12.38
CA LEU A 36 -20.68 8.32 11.47
C LEU A 36 -20.50 9.80 11.07
N ASP A 37 -20.02 10.65 11.97
CA ASP A 37 -19.78 12.07 11.69
C ASP A 37 -18.60 12.28 10.72
N ILE A 38 -17.50 11.53 10.89
CA ILE A 38 -16.39 11.54 9.94
C ILE A 38 -16.86 11.03 8.57
N TYR A 39 -17.64 9.95 8.55
CA TYR A 39 -18.19 9.40 7.31
C TYR A 39 -19.10 10.40 6.60
N LYS A 40 -20.04 11.03 7.31
CA LYS A 40 -20.90 12.10 6.78
C LYS A 40 -20.09 13.24 6.16
N LYS A 41 -19.01 13.65 6.82
CA LYS A 41 -18.15 14.77 6.39
C LYS A 41 -17.36 14.44 5.12
N LEU A 42 -16.93 13.19 4.96
CA LEU A 42 -15.96 12.79 3.95
C LEU A 42 -16.55 11.97 2.79
N ARG A 43 -17.74 11.36 2.92
CA ARG A 43 -18.31 10.41 1.93
C ARG A 43 -18.61 11.01 0.55
N ASP A 44 -18.74 12.33 0.46
CA ASP A 44 -18.98 13.07 -0.78
C ASP A 44 -17.68 13.61 -1.40
N LYS A 45 -16.52 13.36 -0.77
CA LYS A 45 -15.21 13.82 -1.23
C LYS A 45 -14.57 12.77 -2.14
N GLN A 46 -13.80 13.27 -3.09
CA GLN A 46 -12.93 12.48 -3.93
C GLN A 46 -11.62 13.24 -4.17
N THR A 47 -10.54 12.52 -4.39
CA THR A 47 -9.25 13.08 -4.80
C THR A 47 -9.31 13.52 -6.28
N PRO A 48 -8.30 14.22 -6.81
CA PRO A 48 -8.25 14.58 -8.23
C PRO A 48 -8.32 13.37 -9.18
N SER A 49 -7.87 12.19 -8.73
CA SER A 49 -7.95 10.94 -9.50
C SER A 49 -9.29 10.20 -9.34
N GLY A 50 -10.21 10.72 -8.52
CA GLY A 50 -11.51 10.12 -8.24
C GLY A 50 -11.50 9.02 -7.18
N PHE A 51 -10.45 8.94 -6.35
CA PHE A 51 -10.41 8.02 -5.20
C PHE A 51 -11.29 8.54 -4.07
N THR A 52 -12.13 7.69 -3.49
CA THR A 52 -13.17 8.09 -2.51
C THR A 52 -12.90 7.54 -1.11
N LEU A 53 -13.66 8.02 -0.11
CA LEU A 53 -13.61 7.47 1.24
C LEU A 53 -13.91 5.96 1.28
N ASP A 54 -14.86 5.49 0.48
CA ASP A 54 -15.20 4.07 0.46
C ASP A 54 -14.03 3.23 -0.08
N ASP A 55 -13.31 3.74 -1.08
CA ASP A 55 -12.10 3.07 -1.59
C ASP A 55 -10.99 3.03 -0.52
N VAL A 56 -10.86 4.10 0.27
CA VAL A 56 -9.91 4.17 1.39
C VAL A 56 -10.19 3.05 2.41
N ILE A 57 -11.46 2.84 2.78
CA ILE A 57 -11.84 1.96 3.90
C ILE A 57 -12.19 0.53 3.51
N GLN A 58 -12.44 0.23 2.21
CA GLN A 58 -12.98 -1.06 1.77
C GLN A 58 -12.21 -2.26 2.32
N THR A 59 -10.87 -2.19 2.33
CA THR A 59 -10.07 -3.29 2.87
C THR A 59 -10.30 -3.55 4.35
N GLY A 60 -10.59 -2.53 5.15
CA GLY A 60 -10.91 -2.69 6.57
C GLY A 60 -12.33 -3.15 6.80
N VAL A 61 -13.27 -2.74 5.95
CA VAL A 61 -14.65 -3.24 5.97
C VAL A 61 -14.68 -4.75 5.67
N ASP A 62 -13.99 -5.19 4.61
CA ASP A 62 -13.97 -6.59 4.18
C ASP A 62 -13.16 -7.50 5.12
N ASN A 63 -12.20 -6.92 5.85
CA ASN A 63 -11.31 -7.66 6.74
C ASN A 63 -11.48 -7.18 8.19
N PRO A 64 -12.33 -7.85 8.99
CA PRO A 64 -12.60 -7.47 10.37
C PRO A 64 -11.37 -7.58 11.29
N GLY A 65 -10.26 -8.14 10.80
CA GLY A 65 -9.00 -8.22 11.52
C GLY A 65 -8.92 -9.47 12.39
N HIS A 66 -7.96 -9.46 13.32
CA HIS A 66 -7.68 -10.57 14.21
C HIS A 66 -7.54 -10.05 15.66
N PRO A 67 -7.97 -10.80 16.69
CA PRO A 67 -7.93 -10.31 18.08
C PRO A 67 -6.52 -9.93 18.57
N PHE A 68 -5.49 -10.61 18.07
CA PHE A 68 -4.11 -10.44 18.54
C PHE A 68 -3.21 -9.61 17.64
N ILE A 69 -3.66 -9.28 16.42
CA ILE A 69 -2.87 -8.53 15.44
C ILE A 69 -3.75 -7.43 14.87
N MET A 70 -3.43 -6.19 15.22
CA MET A 70 -4.12 -5.00 14.72
C MET A 70 -3.66 -4.71 13.30
N THR A 71 -4.59 -4.74 12.34
CA THR A 71 -4.34 -4.28 10.97
C THR A 71 -4.71 -2.81 10.84
N VAL A 72 -4.21 -2.13 9.80
CA VAL A 72 -4.53 -0.71 9.56
C VAL A 72 -5.98 -0.55 9.11
N GLY A 73 -6.42 -1.33 8.13
CA GLY A 73 -7.82 -1.31 7.66
C GLY A 73 -8.17 -0.19 6.68
N CYS A 74 -7.19 0.57 6.19
CA CYS A 74 -7.39 1.54 5.12
C CYS A 74 -6.13 1.68 4.24
N VAL A 75 -6.31 2.21 3.03
CA VAL A 75 -5.24 2.43 2.04
C VAL A 75 -5.35 3.79 1.39
N ALA A 76 -4.25 4.27 0.83
CA ALA A 76 -4.24 5.44 -0.05
C ALA A 76 -4.27 5.04 -1.52
N GLY A 77 -5.04 5.78 -2.33
CA GLY A 77 -5.12 5.58 -3.78
C GLY A 77 -4.19 6.51 -4.56
N ASP A 78 -3.78 7.62 -3.96
CA ASP A 78 -2.87 8.63 -4.50
C ASP A 78 -2.26 9.45 -3.34
N GLU A 79 -1.44 10.45 -3.67
CA GLU A 79 -0.80 11.32 -2.68
C GLU A 79 -1.83 12.19 -1.94
N GLU A 80 -2.79 12.74 -2.68
CA GLU A 80 -3.84 13.64 -2.17
C GLU A 80 -4.79 12.95 -1.19
N THR A 81 -4.91 11.62 -1.23
CA THR A 81 -5.68 10.82 -0.28
C THR A 81 -5.36 11.19 1.17
N TYR A 82 -4.08 11.40 1.50
CA TYR A 82 -3.66 11.73 2.86
C TYR A 82 -4.16 13.10 3.34
N GLU A 83 -4.36 14.07 2.44
CA GLU A 83 -4.89 15.39 2.80
C GLU A 83 -6.43 15.43 2.73
N VAL A 84 -7.01 14.89 1.66
CA VAL A 84 -8.48 14.90 1.44
C VAL A 84 -9.21 14.14 2.56
N PHE A 85 -8.64 13.04 3.03
CA PHE A 85 -9.24 12.17 4.06
C PHE A 85 -8.49 12.22 5.40
N LYS A 86 -7.76 13.31 5.67
CA LYS A 86 -6.94 13.46 6.88
C LYS A 86 -7.71 13.29 8.19
N ASP A 87 -8.97 13.70 8.26
CA ASP A 87 -9.79 13.55 9.48
C ASP A 87 -9.97 12.09 9.90
N LEU A 88 -9.85 11.14 8.96
CA LEU A 88 -9.77 9.71 9.23
C LEU A 88 -8.31 9.24 9.38
N LEU A 89 -7.44 9.64 8.45
CA LEU A 89 -6.09 9.08 8.34
C LEU A 89 -5.15 9.56 9.45
N ASP A 90 -5.28 10.79 9.94
CA ASP A 90 -4.47 11.35 11.03
C ASP A 90 -4.66 10.55 12.33
N PRO A 91 -5.90 10.30 12.82
CA PRO A 91 -6.11 9.41 13.98
C PRO A 91 -5.56 7.99 13.77
N VAL A 92 -5.72 7.42 12.57
CA VAL A 92 -5.18 6.09 12.24
C VAL A 92 -3.66 6.06 12.31
N ILE A 93 -2.99 7.06 11.73
CA ILE A 93 -1.53 7.20 11.76
C ILE A 93 -1.05 7.40 13.20
N GLN A 94 -1.71 8.27 13.96
CA GLN A 94 -1.35 8.53 15.34
C GLN A 94 -1.44 7.26 16.20
N ASP A 95 -2.51 6.47 16.09
CA ASP A 95 -2.65 5.21 16.82
C ASP A 95 -1.62 4.16 16.37
N ARG A 96 -1.45 4.00 15.04
CA ARG A 96 -0.54 3.00 14.48
C ARG A 96 0.93 3.29 14.78
N HIS A 97 1.32 4.56 14.85
CA HIS A 97 2.69 5.02 15.04
C HIS A 97 2.97 5.53 16.46
N GLY A 98 2.21 5.06 17.46
CA GLY A 98 2.56 5.24 18.87
C GLY A 98 2.45 6.69 19.36
N GLY A 99 1.45 7.43 18.87
CA GLY A 99 1.18 8.80 19.27
C GLY A 99 1.74 9.87 18.33
N TYR A 100 2.14 9.52 17.12
CA TYR A 100 2.65 10.46 16.11
C TYR A 100 1.57 11.45 15.66
N LYS A 101 1.72 12.71 16.04
CA LYS A 101 0.69 13.75 15.87
C LYS A 101 0.76 14.37 14.47
N PRO A 102 -0.34 14.98 13.97
CA PRO A 102 -0.33 15.73 12.72
C PRO A 102 0.65 16.92 12.69
N THR A 103 1.09 17.38 13.87
CA THR A 103 2.05 18.48 14.02
C THR A 103 3.49 18.01 14.12
N ASP A 104 3.72 16.70 14.29
CA ASP A 104 5.06 16.14 14.31
C ASP A 104 5.67 16.14 12.90
N LYS A 105 7.00 16.14 12.81
CA LYS A 105 7.73 16.18 11.54
C LYS A 105 8.59 14.94 11.38
N HIS A 106 8.48 14.29 10.23
CA HIS A 106 9.31 13.14 9.91
C HIS A 106 10.73 13.62 9.62
N LYS A 107 11.73 12.91 10.15
CA LYS A 107 13.13 13.15 9.85
C LYS A 107 13.66 11.96 9.07
N THR A 108 14.25 12.24 7.90
CA THR A 108 14.93 11.24 7.09
C THR A 108 16.43 11.42 7.25
N ASP A 109 17.12 10.34 7.61
CA ASP A 109 18.58 10.25 7.59
C ASP A 109 18.95 8.97 6.84
N LEU A 110 19.55 9.14 5.67
CA LEU A 110 20.06 8.04 4.84
C LEU A 110 21.60 8.01 4.85
N ASN A 111 22.25 8.75 5.77
CA ASN A 111 23.68 8.62 5.97
C ASN A 111 23.96 7.35 6.80
N PHE A 112 24.34 6.27 6.13
CA PHE A 112 24.63 4.99 6.78
C PHE A 112 25.83 5.06 7.73
N GLU A 113 26.73 6.04 7.57
CA GLU A 113 27.89 6.24 8.45
C GLU A 113 27.50 6.68 9.86
N ASN A 114 26.28 7.18 10.05
CA ASN A 114 25.75 7.51 11.37
C ASN A 114 25.40 6.26 12.20
N LEU A 115 25.33 5.07 11.59
CA LEU A 115 25.12 3.80 12.29
C LEU A 115 26.36 3.44 13.13
N LYS A 116 26.15 3.06 14.39
CA LYS A 116 27.21 2.64 15.31
C LYS A 116 27.12 1.14 15.59
N GLY A 117 28.14 0.39 15.18
CA GLY A 117 28.19 -1.08 15.28
C GLY A 117 27.22 -1.76 14.30
N GLY A 118 26.87 -3.02 14.60
CA GLY A 118 25.98 -3.82 13.76
C GLY A 118 26.70 -4.58 12.64
N ASP A 119 28.02 -4.40 12.52
CA ASP A 119 28.93 -5.10 11.63
C ASP A 119 29.39 -6.47 12.17
N ASP A 120 29.11 -6.77 13.44
CA ASP A 120 29.60 -7.95 14.17
C ASP A 120 28.50 -8.75 14.90
N LEU A 121 27.25 -8.67 14.43
CA LEU A 121 26.15 -9.47 14.99
C LEU A 121 26.52 -10.96 14.99
N ASP A 122 26.36 -11.64 16.13
CA ASP A 122 26.81 -13.03 16.30
C ASP A 122 26.14 -13.96 15.28
N PRO A 123 26.90 -14.54 14.32
CA PRO A 123 26.35 -15.37 13.26
C PRO A 123 25.82 -16.72 13.76
N LYS A 124 26.06 -17.09 15.02
CA LYS A 124 25.39 -18.25 15.65
C LYS A 124 23.89 -18.03 15.83
N TYR A 125 23.47 -16.76 15.88
CA TYR A 125 22.07 -16.38 16.12
C TYR A 125 21.46 -15.68 14.91
N VAL A 126 22.20 -14.79 14.24
CA VAL A 126 21.70 -14.03 13.10
C VAL A 126 22.03 -14.74 11.79
N LEU A 127 21.03 -15.41 11.21
CA LEU A 127 21.19 -16.18 9.97
C LEU A 127 21.33 -15.30 8.72
N SER A 128 20.60 -14.18 8.68
CA SER A 128 20.66 -13.21 7.59
C SER A 128 20.18 -11.83 8.07
N SER A 129 20.65 -10.77 7.42
CA SER A 129 20.24 -9.39 7.67
C SER A 129 19.74 -8.76 6.38
N ARG A 130 18.63 -8.02 6.45
CA ARG A 130 18.02 -7.37 5.30
C ARG A 130 17.39 -6.04 5.69
N VAL A 131 17.59 -5.03 4.85
CA VAL A 131 16.89 -3.74 4.92
C VAL A 131 16.00 -3.57 3.70
N ARG A 132 14.76 -3.12 3.88
CA ARG A 132 13.80 -2.87 2.80
C ARG A 132 13.07 -1.56 3.03
N THR A 133 12.81 -0.82 1.96
CA THR A 133 11.93 0.35 1.96
C THR A 133 11.07 0.36 0.68
N GLY A 134 10.04 1.21 0.64
CA GLY A 134 9.19 1.42 -0.53
C GLY A 134 9.24 2.88 -0.98
N ARG A 135 9.01 3.12 -2.27
CA ARG A 135 8.91 4.46 -2.86
C ARG A 135 7.72 4.50 -3.82
N SER A 136 7.11 5.67 -3.92
CA SER A 136 6.08 5.99 -4.89
C SER A 136 6.60 7.10 -5.80
N ILE A 137 6.17 7.12 -7.07
CA ILE A 137 6.54 8.16 -8.02
C ILE A 137 5.45 9.22 -8.02
N ILE A 138 5.83 10.48 -7.74
CA ILE A 138 4.91 11.62 -7.73
C ILE A 138 4.17 11.75 -9.07
N GLY A 139 2.89 12.12 -9.02
CA GLY A 139 2.05 12.29 -10.21
C GLY A 139 1.46 10.98 -10.77
N TYR A 140 1.67 9.84 -10.09
CA TYR A 140 1.00 8.59 -10.41
C TYR A 140 0.19 8.09 -9.21
N THR A 141 -0.96 7.50 -9.48
CA THR A 141 -1.77 6.85 -8.45
C THR A 141 -1.11 5.57 -7.92
N LEU A 142 -1.47 5.20 -6.69
CA LEU A 142 -0.93 4.06 -5.95
C LEU A 142 -1.58 2.73 -6.39
N PRO A 143 -0.99 1.57 -6.02
CA PRO A 143 -1.48 0.26 -6.45
C PRO A 143 -2.98 -0.02 -6.28
N PRO A 144 -3.67 0.45 -5.22
CA PRO A 144 -5.12 0.29 -5.09
C PRO A 144 -5.91 0.87 -6.27
N HIS A 145 -5.45 2.00 -6.83
CA HIS A 145 -6.21 2.79 -7.80
C HIS A 145 -5.61 2.82 -9.21
N CYS A 146 -4.30 2.59 -9.36
CA CYS A 146 -3.61 2.74 -10.65
C CYS A 146 -4.26 1.98 -11.81
N SER A 147 -4.39 2.69 -12.93
CA SER A 147 -4.80 2.11 -14.19
C SER A 147 -3.68 1.22 -14.76
N ARG A 148 -4.02 0.38 -15.76
CA ARG A 148 -2.99 -0.36 -16.52
C ARG A 148 -1.97 0.58 -17.17
N GLY A 149 -2.40 1.75 -17.64
CA GLY A 149 -1.53 2.73 -18.29
C GLY A 149 -0.50 3.32 -17.34
N GLU A 150 -0.94 3.82 -16.19
CA GLU A 150 -0.05 4.37 -15.16
C GLU A 150 0.95 3.33 -14.65
N ARG A 151 0.48 2.09 -14.41
CA ARG A 151 1.36 1.01 -13.95
C ARG A 151 2.47 0.69 -14.93
N ARG A 152 2.15 0.61 -16.23
CA ARG A 152 3.14 0.41 -17.30
C ARG A 152 4.10 1.59 -17.45
N ALA A 153 3.63 2.82 -17.22
CA ALA A 153 4.49 4.01 -17.22
C ALA A 153 5.52 3.97 -16.07
N ILE A 154 5.08 3.58 -14.86
CA ILE A 154 5.97 3.37 -13.71
C ILE A 154 6.98 2.25 -14.00
N GLU A 155 6.52 1.11 -14.52
CA GLU A 155 7.41 0.00 -14.89
C GLU A 155 8.50 0.47 -15.85
N LYS A 156 8.13 1.14 -16.96
CA LYS A 156 9.07 1.64 -17.96
C LYS A 156 10.12 2.58 -17.35
N MET A 157 9.68 3.58 -16.58
CA MET A 157 10.57 4.55 -15.94
C MET A 157 11.51 3.89 -14.92
N SER A 158 10.99 2.92 -14.16
CA SER A 158 11.78 2.20 -13.15
C SER A 158 12.86 1.35 -13.81
N ILE A 159 12.54 0.63 -14.89
CA ILE A 159 13.51 -0.16 -15.65
C ILE A 159 14.59 0.74 -16.23
N GLU A 160 14.23 1.88 -16.81
CA GLU A 160 15.19 2.83 -17.39
C GLU A 160 16.20 3.33 -16.34
N ALA A 161 15.71 3.77 -15.17
CA ALA A 161 16.57 4.23 -14.09
C ALA A 161 17.45 3.10 -13.53
N LEU A 162 16.89 1.93 -13.25
CA LEU A 162 17.63 0.79 -12.70
C LEU A 162 18.65 0.22 -13.70
N SER A 163 18.39 0.33 -15.00
CA SER A 163 19.33 -0.10 -16.05
C SER A 163 20.55 0.81 -16.18
N SER A 164 20.49 2.03 -15.64
CA SER A 164 21.66 2.93 -15.59
C SER A 164 22.61 2.64 -14.43
N LEU A 165 22.23 1.76 -13.49
CA LEU A 165 23.10 1.38 -12.38
C LEU A 165 24.28 0.53 -12.88
N ASP A 166 25.45 0.80 -12.31
CA ASP A 166 26.71 0.16 -12.62
C ASP A 166 27.41 -0.38 -11.35
N GLY A 167 28.64 -0.88 -11.51
CA GLY A 167 29.41 -1.44 -10.40
C GLY A 167 28.73 -2.62 -9.72
N GLU A 168 28.70 -2.60 -8.38
CA GLU A 168 28.04 -3.62 -7.55
C GLU A 168 26.50 -3.62 -7.66
N PHE A 169 25.92 -2.53 -8.17
CA PHE A 169 24.49 -2.37 -8.39
C PHE A 169 24.11 -2.61 -9.85
N LYS A 170 24.96 -3.23 -10.66
CA LYS A 170 24.55 -3.64 -12.00
C LYS A 170 23.63 -4.86 -11.92
N GLY A 171 22.45 -4.78 -12.52
CA GLY A 171 21.44 -5.84 -12.46
C GLY A 171 20.69 -6.08 -13.77
N LYS A 172 19.61 -6.85 -13.71
CA LYS A 172 18.79 -7.22 -14.86
C LYS A 172 17.32 -7.28 -14.46
N TYR A 173 16.46 -6.66 -15.26
CA TYR A 173 15.02 -6.78 -15.08
C TYR A 173 14.45 -8.10 -15.60
N TYR A 174 13.55 -8.70 -14.82
CA TYR A 174 12.78 -9.92 -15.07
C TYR A 174 11.27 -9.60 -14.97
N PRO A 175 10.57 -9.40 -16.11
CA PRO A 175 9.12 -9.20 -16.11
C PRO A 175 8.41 -10.51 -15.71
N LEU A 176 7.40 -10.43 -14.84
CA LEU A 176 6.66 -11.63 -14.39
C LEU A 176 5.88 -12.31 -15.51
N LYS A 177 5.40 -11.55 -16.50
CA LYS A 177 4.57 -12.08 -17.60
C LYS A 177 5.31 -13.05 -18.54
N ASP A 178 6.62 -12.88 -18.69
CA ASP A 178 7.46 -13.64 -19.63
C ASP A 178 8.54 -14.45 -18.89
N MET A 179 8.40 -14.61 -17.58
CA MET A 179 9.36 -15.34 -16.75
C MET A 179 9.29 -16.83 -17.07
N SER A 180 10.43 -17.44 -17.38
CA SER A 180 10.50 -18.90 -17.58
C SER A 180 10.42 -19.65 -16.25
N ASP A 181 9.93 -20.90 -16.26
CA ASP A 181 9.87 -21.75 -15.06
C ASP A 181 11.23 -21.86 -14.35
N LYS A 182 12.32 -21.88 -15.13
CA LYS A 182 13.68 -21.93 -14.60
C LYS A 182 14.07 -20.64 -13.87
N GLU A 183 13.78 -19.48 -14.46
CA GLU A 183 14.02 -18.18 -13.80
C GLU A 183 13.14 -18.02 -12.57
N GLN A 184 11.89 -18.46 -12.64
CA GLN A 184 10.97 -18.44 -11.52
C GLN A 184 11.49 -19.27 -10.34
N GLN A 185 11.90 -20.53 -10.61
CA GLN A 185 12.43 -21.40 -9.57
C GLN A 185 13.70 -20.82 -8.94
N GLN A 186 14.61 -20.28 -9.75
CA GLN A 186 15.82 -19.64 -9.25
C GLN A 186 15.49 -18.48 -8.29
N LEU A 187 14.56 -17.60 -8.67
CA LEU A 187 14.16 -16.47 -7.81
C LEU A 187 13.42 -16.91 -6.54
N ILE A 188 12.75 -18.06 -6.55
CA ILE A 188 12.16 -18.67 -5.34
C ILE A 188 13.27 -19.17 -4.41
N ASP A 189 14.24 -19.91 -4.96
CA ASP A 189 15.36 -20.49 -4.22
C ASP A 189 16.24 -19.39 -3.60
N ASP A 190 16.42 -18.28 -4.31
CA ASP A 190 17.17 -17.10 -3.84
C ASP A 190 16.36 -16.21 -2.87
N HIS A 191 15.11 -16.57 -2.56
CA HIS A 191 14.17 -15.78 -1.75
C HIS A 191 13.92 -14.35 -2.28
N PHE A 192 13.94 -14.18 -3.61
CA PHE A 192 13.74 -12.90 -4.30
C PHE A 192 12.35 -12.74 -4.91
N LEU A 193 11.69 -13.84 -5.32
CA LEU A 193 10.40 -13.77 -5.98
C LEU A 193 9.29 -13.28 -5.03
N PHE A 194 8.37 -12.48 -5.57
CA PHE A 194 7.08 -12.22 -4.94
C PHE A 194 5.96 -12.83 -5.78
N ASP A 195 5.04 -13.50 -5.09
CA ASP A 195 3.92 -14.18 -5.74
C ASP A 195 2.74 -13.23 -6.00
N LYS A 196 1.78 -13.75 -6.77
CA LYS A 196 0.47 -13.10 -6.92
C LYS A 196 -0.09 -12.80 -5.52
N PRO A 197 -0.62 -11.59 -5.29
CA PRO A 197 -1.20 -11.24 -4.00
C PRO A 197 -2.30 -12.24 -3.62
N VAL A 198 -2.06 -13.01 -2.56
CA VAL A 198 -3.07 -13.89 -1.92
C VAL A 198 -3.62 -13.30 -0.63
N SER A 199 -2.95 -12.28 -0.10
CA SER A 199 -3.38 -11.60 1.12
C SER A 199 -4.74 -10.93 0.90
N PRO A 200 -5.73 -11.22 1.75
CA PRO A 200 -7.07 -10.65 1.59
C PRO A 200 -7.08 -9.12 1.77
N LEU A 201 -6.13 -8.56 2.52
CA LEU A 201 -5.93 -7.10 2.63
C LEU A 201 -5.52 -6.46 1.29
N LEU A 202 -4.67 -7.15 0.54
CA LEU A 202 -4.22 -6.70 -0.78
C LEU A 202 -5.33 -6.88 -1.82
N LEU A 203 -6.04 -8.00 -1.77
CA LEU A 203 -7.11 -8.28 -2.72
C LEU A 203 -8.32 -7.34 -2.52
N ALA A 204 -8.73 -7.08 -1.27
CA ALA A 204 -9.85 -6.20 -0.96
C ALA A 204 -9.57 -4.73 -1.29
N SER A 205 -8.31 -4.29 -1.27
CA SER A 205 -7.90 -2.95 -1.71
C SER A 205 -7.71 -2.80 -3.23
N GLY A 206 -7.92 -3.87 -4.01
CA GLY A 206 -7.85 -3.82 -5.47
C GLY A 206 -6.45 -3.83 -6.09
N MET A 207 -5.39 -4.02 -5.30
CA MET A 207 -4.04 -4.11 -5.87
C MET A 207 -3.75 -5.44 -6.62
N GLY A 208 -4.65 -6.43 -6.52
CA GLY A 208 -4.59 -7.68 -7.29
C GLY A 208 -5.01 -7.55 -8.77
N ARG A 209 -5.46 -6.37 -9.22
CA ARG A 209 -5.94 -6.15 -10.59
C ARG A 209 -4.84 -6.35 -11.64
N ASP A 210 -5.26 -6.92 -12.78
CA ASP A 210 -4.50 -7.13 -14.01
C ASP A 210 -3.21 -7.96 -13.86
N TRP A 211 -3.03 -8.69 -12.77
CA TRP A 211 -1.84 -9.53 -12.58
C TRP A 211 -1.64 -10.52 -13.74
N PRO A 212 -0.42 -10.69 -14.30
CA PRO A 212 0.88 -10.12 -13.87
C PRO A 212 1.32 -8.84 -14.62
N ASP A 213 0.41 -8.14 -15.32
CA ASP A 213 0.75 -6.98 -16.16
C ASP A 213 1.51 -5.90 -15.39
N ALA A 214 2.64 -5.46 -15.95
CA ALA A 214 3.54 -4.42 -15.43
C ALA A 214 4.10 -4.68 -14.02
N ARG A 215 4.38 -5.96 -13.70
CA ARG A 215 5.09 -6.40 -12.49
C ARG A 215 6.34 -7.16 -12.89
N GLY A 216 7.40 -7.00 -12.11
CA GLY A 216 8.67 -7.69 -12.30
C GLY A 216 9.64 -7.42 -11.17
N ILE A 217 10.80 -8.04 -11.29
CA ILE A 217 11.90 -7.97 -10.33
C ILE A 217 13.12 -7.47 -11.10
N TRP A 218 13.94 -6.64 -10.48
CA TRP A 218 15.23 -6.23 -11.02
C TRP A 218 16.33 -6.84 -10.14
#